data_AF-A0A918ZF21-F1
#
_entry.id   AF-A0A918ZF21-F1
#
_cell.length_a   1.000
_cell.length_b   1.000
_cell.length_c   1.000
_cell.angle_alpha   90.00
_cell.angle_beta   90.00
_cell.angle_gamma   90.00
#
_symmetry.space_group_name_H-M   'P 1'
#
loop_
_entity.id
_entity.type
_entity.pdbx_description
1 polymer ?
#
loop_
_entity_poly.entity_id
_entity_poly.type
_entity_poly.pdbx_seq_one_letter_code
_entity_poly.pdbx_strand_id
1 'polypeptide(L)'
;MSRQASNEARVIPLRPAPAPVPDEAPAKEPLWRDLVGDVLRRERLAQERTLKDVADAARISMPYLSEVERGRKEASSEVLAAAAGALGLRLTDLLSLAQDELTHHTTRTHRTPNAPYDGLCLVAA
;
A
#
# COMPACT_ATOMS: atom_id res chain seq x y z
N MET A 1 -27.96 51.30 35.81
CA MET A 1 -27.13 50.35 36.58
C MET A 1 -27.21 48.98 35.90
N SER A 2 -26.31 48.70 34.95
CA SER A 2 -26.36 47.48 34.13
C SER A 2 -25.61 46.33 34.82
N ARG A 3 -26.31 45.21 35.06
CA ARG A 3 -25.74 43.96 35.58
C ARG A 3 -24.92 43.29 34.48
N GLN A 4 -23.62 43.16 34.70
CA GLN A 4 -22.73 42.31 33.91
C GLN A 4 -23.07 40.84 34.20
N ALA A 5 -23.47 40.08 33.18
CA ALA A 5 -23.61 38.63 33.29
C ALA A 5 -22.22 37.98 33.21
N SER A 6 -21.82 37.23 34.25
CA SER A 6 -20.57 36.49 34.29
C SER A 6 -20.59 35.35 33.27
N ASN A 7 -19.65 35.40 32.32
CA ASN A 7 -19.41 34.36 31.33
C ASN A 7 -18.52 33.28 31.98
N GLU A 8 -19.14 32.28 32.62
CA GLU A 8 -18.44 31.11 33.14
C GLU A 8 -18.25 30.07 32.03
N ALA A 9 -17.13 30.18 31.31
CA ALA A 9 -16.72 29.15 30.35
C ALA A 9 -16.26 27.89 31.12
N ARG A 10 -16.95 26.78 30.90
CA ARG A 10 -16.60 25.47 31.48
C ARG A 10 -15.29 24.98 30.85
N VAL A 11 -14.19 25.05 31.62
CA VAL A 11 -12.89 24.54 31.19
C VAL A 11 -12.93 23.01 31.18
N ILE A 12 -12.98 22.43 29.98
CA ILE A 12 -12.74 21.00 29.77
C ILE A 12 -11.22 20.82 29.79
N PRO A 13 -10.63 20.07 30.74
CA PRO A 13 -9.21 19.81 30.71
C PRO A 13 -8.89 18.98 29.46
N LEU A 14 -8.23 19.62 28.49
CA LEU A 14 -7.61 18.94 27.36
C LEU A 14 -6.47 18.10 27.93
N ARG A 15 -6.74 16.84 28.24
CA ARG A 15 -5.67 15.85 28.43
C ARG A 15 -4.85 15.89 27.13
N PRO A 16 -3.54 16.18 27.17
CA PRO A 16 -2.70 16.08 25.99
C PRO A 16 -2.88 14.68 25.42
N ALA A 17 -3.24 14.58 24.14
CA ALA A 17 -3.24 13.30 23.46
C ALA A 17 -1.84 12.68 23.67
N PRO A 18 -1.74 11.37 23.98
CA PRO A 18 -0.44 10.73 24.10
C PRO A 18 0.36 11.05 22.84
N ALA A 19 1.62 11.45 23.01
CA ALA A 19 2.49 11.70 21.87
C ALA A 19 2.45 10.48 20.96
N PRO A 20 2.34 10.66 19.62
CA PRO A 20 2.35 9.53 18.71
C PRO A 20 3.60 8.71 19.01
N VAL A 21 3.39 7.43 19.32
CA VAL A 21 4.50 6.48 19.51
C VAL A 21 5.36 6.52 18.23
N PRO A 22 6.69 6.67 18.33
CA PRO A 22 7.55 6.86 17.16
C PRO A 22 7.55 5.74 16.12
N ASP A 23 6.89 4.62 16.42
CA ASP A 23 6.93 3.38 15.62
C ASP A 23 5.69 3.16 14.75
N GLU A 24 4.70 4.05 14.80
CA GLU A 24 3.46 3.94 14.02
C GLU A 24 3.44 5.00 12.90
N ALA A 25 4.48 4.99 12.05
CA ALA A 25 4.39 5.67 10.77
C ALA A 25 3.26 4.99 9.98
N PRO A 26 2.25 5.73 9.48
CA PRO A 26 1.19 5.13 8.67
C PRO A 26 1.86 4.40 7.51
N ALA A 27 1.51 3.11 7.31
CA ALA A 27 2.14 2.33 6.26
C ALA A 27 1.92 3.08 4.94
N LYS A 28 3.02 3.54 4.36
CA LYS A 28 3.01 4.41 3.20
C LYS A 28 2.27 3.72 2.06
N GLU A 29 1.37 4.46 1.40
CA GLU A 29 0.65 3.95 0.24
C GLU A 29 1.64 3.36 -0.79
N PRO A 30 1.42 2.13 -1.26
CA PRO A 30 2.37 1.46 -2.15
C PRO A 30 2.49 2.22 -3.47
N LEU A 31 3.68 2.20 -4.07
CA LEU A 31 3.87 2.84 -5.37
C LEU A 31 3.28 1.96 -6.47
N TRP A 32 2.69 2.60 -7.47
CA TRP A 32 2.12 1.91 -8.63
C TRP A 32 3.10 0.97 -9.33
N ARG A 33 4.36 1.40 -9.50
CA ARG A 33 5.41 0.58 -10.11
C ARG A 33 5.74 -0.70 -9.34
N ASP A 34 5.58 -0.68 -8.02
CA ASP A 34 5.84 -1.85 -7.17
C ASP A 34 4.71 -2.87 -7.40
N LEU A 35 3.46 -2.42 -7.34
CA LEU A 35 2.28 -3.24 -7.57
C LEU A 35 2.29 -3.90 -8.96
N VAL A 36 2.51 -3.11 -10.00
CA VAL A 36 2.54 -3.63 -11.38
C VAL A 36 3.73 -4.56 -11.59
N GLY A 37 4.91 -4.21 -11.03
CA GLY A 37 6.09 -5.05 -11.09
C GLY A 37 5.86 -6.43 -10.45
N ASP A 38 5.22 -6.45 -9.29
CA ASP A 38 4.88 -7.67 -8.56
C ASP A 38 3.86 -8.53 -9.32
N VAL A 39 2.82 -7.91 -9.90
CA VAL A 39 1.86 -8.61 -10.76
C VAL A 39 2.58 -9.26 -11.95
N LEU A 40 3.38 -8.51 -12.71
CA LEU A 40 4.13 -9.05 -13.86
C LEU A 40 5.03 -10.23 -13.45
N ARG A 41 5.73 -10.09 -12.33
CA ARG A 41 6.58 -11.13 -11.78
C ARG A 41 5.78 -12.37 -11.40
N ARG A 42 4.65 -12.21 -10.71
CA ARG A 42 3.78 -13.30 -10.27
C ARG A 42 3.24 -14.08 -11.46
N GLU A 43 2.71 -13.38 -12.46
CA GLU A 43 2.17 -13.99 -13.69
C GLU A 43 3.27 -14.72 -14.47
N ARG A 44 4.46 -14.13 -14.59
CA ARG A 44 5.60 -14.81 -15.22
C ARG A 44 5.98 -16.11 -14.49
N LEU A 45 6.04 -16.07 -13.17
CA LEU A 45 6.39 -17.24 -12.35
C LEU A 45 5.29 -18.31 -12.38
N ALA A 46 4.02 -17.92 -12.40
CA ALA A 46 2.89 -18.84 -12.55
C ALA A 46 2.91 -19.58 -13.89
N GLN A 47 3.48 -18.97 -14.94
CA GLN A 47 3.71 -19.59 -16.25
C GLN A 47 5.03 -20.38 -16.33
N GLU A 48 5.82 -20.44 -15.24
CA GLU A 48 7.15 -21.06 -15.20
C GLU A 48 8.14 -20.49 -16.24
N ARG A 49 7.95 -19.22 -16.64
CA ARG A 49 8.78 -18.57 -17.67
C ARG A 49 9.96 -17.81 -17.09
N THR A 50 11.08 -17.83 -17.82
CA THR A 50 12.26 -17.07 -17.41
C THR A 50 12.10 -15.58 -17.74
N LEU A 51 12.86 -14.71 -17.06
CA LEU A 51 12.96 -13.29 -17.40
C LEU A 51 13.34 -13.09 -18.87
N LYS A 52 14.23 -13.94 -19.40
CA LYS A 52 14.68 -13.87 -20.79
C LYS A 52 13.52 -14.13 -21.76
N ASP A 53 12.74 -15.19 -21.55
CA ASP A 53 11.64 -15.56 -22.43
C ASP A 53 10.57 -14.46 -22.54
N VAL A 54 10.29 -13.77 -21.43
CA VAL A 54 9.31 -12.67 -21.41
C VAL A 54 9.90 -11.40 -22.00
N ALA A 55 11.14 -11.06 -21.66
CA ALA A 55 11.80 -9.87 -22.20
C ALA A 55 11.95 -9.93 -23.73
N ASP A 56 12.34 -11.09 -24.27
CA ASP A 56 12.47 -11.31 -25.70
C ASP A 56 11.10 -11.17 -26.41
N ALA A 57 10.04 -11.76 -25.85
CA ALA A 57 8.68 -11.64 -26.37
C ALA A 57 8.13 -10.20 -26.30
N ALA A 58 8.44 -9.48 -25.22
CA ALA A 58 8.07 -8.07 -25.01
C ALA A 58 8.97 -7.09 -25.78
N ARG A 59 10.01 -7.58 -26.48
CA ARG A 59 10.98 -6.76 -27.23
C ARG A 59 11.69 -5.71 -26.37
N ILE A 60 11.96 -6.04 -25.11
CA ILE A 60 12.73 -5.22 -24.16
C ILE A 60 13.94 -5.99 -23.63
N SER A 61 14.87 -5.30 -22.98
CA SER A 61 16.04 -5.99 -22.42
C SER A 61 15.68 -6.73 -21.13
N MET A 62 16.27 -7.92 -20.93
CA MET A 62 16.12 -8.70 -19.70
C MET A 62 16.50 -7.91 -18.42
N PRO A 63 17.60 -7.12 -18.38
CA PRO A 63 17.89 -6.28 -17.22
C PRO A 63 16.79 -5.25 -16.96
N TYR A 64 16.21 -4.66 -18.00
CA TYR A 64 15.14 -3.68 -17.84
C TYR A 64 13.86 -4.31 -17.29
N LEU A 65 13.42 -5.47 -17.82
CA LEU A 65 12.28 -6.20 -17.26
C LEU A 65 12.51 -6.54 -15.78
N SER A 66 13.74 -6.94 -15.42
CA SER A 66 14.09 -7.22 -14.03
C SER A 66 13.96 -5.96 -13.15
N GLU A 67 14.37 -4.79 -13.63
CA GLU A 67 14.14 -3.52 -12.91
C GLU A 67 12.66 -3.19 -12.73
N VAL A 68 11.84 -3.44 -13.75
CA VAL A 68 10.38 -3.24 -13.70
C VAL A 68 9.73 -4.17 -12.69
N GLU A 69 10.02 -5.48 -12.72
CA GLU A 69 9.48 -6.47 -11.78
C GLU A 69 9.87 -6.22 -10.31
N ARG A 70 10.87 -5.38 -10.07
CA ARG A 70 11.34 -5.02 -8.73
C ARG A 70 10.93 -3.61 -8.33
N GLY A 71 10.04 -2.97 -9.10
CA GLY A 71 9.57 -1.61 -8.82
C GLY A 71 10.67 -0.55 -8.86
N ARG A 72 11.77 -0.80 -9.57
CA ARG A 72 12.90 0.15 -9.67
C ARG A 72 12.78 1.11 -10.84
N LYS A 73 11.84 0.87 -11.75
CA LYS A 73 11.61 1.70 -12.94
C LYS A 73 10.14 1.99 -13.14
N GLU A 74 9.87 3.24 -13.54
CA GLU A 74 8.60 3.63 -14.13
C GLU A 74 8.59 3.16 -15.58
N ALA A 75 7.83 2.11 -15.87
CA ALA A 75 7.63 1.63 -17.23
C ALA A 75 6.64 2.53 -17.96
N SER A 76 6.89 2.82 -19.25
CA SER A 76 5.90 3.51 -20.07
C SER A 76 4.68 2.62 -20.31
N SER A 77 3.55 3.22 -20.69
CA SER A 77 2.33 2.49 -21.03
C SER A 77 2.55 1.46 -22.14
N GLU A 78 3.40 1.78 -23.13
CA GLU A 78 3.77 0.87 -24.21
C GLU A 78 4.57 -0.34 -23.70
N VAL A 79 5.52 -0.13 -22.78
CA VAL A 79 6.29 -1.21 -22.17
C VAL A 79 5.38 -2.11 -21.33
N LEU A 80 4.47 -1.53 -20.55
CA LEU A 80 3.51 -2.30 -19.75
C LEU A 80 2.58 -3.12 -20.65
N ALA A 81 2.07 -2.54 -21.74
CA ALA A 81 1.26 -3.26 -22.71
C ALA A 81 2.05 -4.41 -23.38
N ALA A 82 3.31 -4.18 -23.74
CA ALA A 82 4.18 -5.20 -24.34
C ALA A 82 4.49 -6.34 -23.36
N ALA A 83 4.81 -6.03 -22.10
CA ALA A 83 5.07 -7.04 -21.07
C ALA A 83 3.81 -7.84 -20.70
N ALA A 84 2.66 -7.19 -20.56
CA ALA A 84 1.38 -7.86 -20.35
C ALA A 84 1.05 -8.79 -21.54
N GLY A 85 1.16 -8.28 -22.77
CA GLY A 85 0.92 -9.06 -23.98
C GLY A 85 1.87 -10.24 -24.12
N ALA A 86 3.15 -10.07 -23.75
CA ALA A 86 4.11 -11.16 -23.71
C ALA A 86 3.72 -12.27 -22.74
N LEU A 87 2.96 -11.95 -21.67
CA LEU A 87 2.39 -12.90 -20.71
C LEU A 87 0.98 -13.38 -21.09
N GLY A 88 0.47 -13.03 -22.27
CA GLY A 88 -0.88 -13.41 -22.72
C GLY A 88 -2.01 -12.63 -22.03
N LEU A 89 -1.68 -11.51 -21.39
CA LEU A 89 -2.64 -10.64 -20.71
C LEU A 89 -2.96 -9.42 -21.57
N ARG A 90 -4.20 -8.93 -21.46
CA ARG A 90 -4.52 -7.59 -21.94
C ARG A 90 -4.08 -6.58 -20.89
N LEU A 91 -3.85 -5.34 -21.30
CA LEU A 91 -3.52 -4.26 -20.37
C LEU A 91 -4.62 -4.08 -19.30
N THR A 92 -5.90 -4.27 -19.66
CA THR A 92 -7.02 -4.22 -18.71
C THR A 92 -6.91 -5.29 -17.61
N ASP A 93 -6.40 -6.46 -17.95
CA ASP A 93 -6.26 -7.57 -17.00
C ASP A 93 -5.14 -7.26 -16.00
N LEU A 94 -4.01 -6.72 -16.51
CA LEU A 94 -2.91 -6.22 -15.66
C LEU A 94 -3.38 -5.12 -14.69
N LEU A 95 -4.17 -4.15 -15.18
CA LEU A 95 -4.69 -3.07 -14.34
C LEU A 95 -5.65 -3.58 -13.26
N SER A 96 -6.48 -4.57 -13.59
CA SER A 96 -7.42 -5.19 -12.63
C SER A 96 -6.65 -5.92 -11.52
N LEU A 97 -5.64 -6.71 -11.90
CA LEU A 97 -4.79 -7.42 -10.94
C LEU A 97 -4.00 -6.46 -10.03
N ALA A 98 -3.54 -5.33 -10.57
CA ALA A 98 -2.85 -4.32 -9.77
C ALA A 98 -3.81 -3.56 -8.83
N GLN A 99 -5.06 -3.32 -9.25
CA GLN A 99 -6.11 -2.77 -8.40
C GLN A 99 -6.44 -3.71 -7.23
N ASP A 100 -6.54 -5.01 -7.50
CA ASP A 100 -6.77 -6.02 -6.45
C ASP A 100 -5.62 -6.00 -5.43
N GLU A 101 -4.37 -5.94 -5.90
CA GLU A 101 -3.17 -5.85 -5.05
C GLU A 101 -3.16 -4.56 -4.19
N LEU A 102 -3.55 -3.42 -4.76
CA LEU A 102 -3.69 -2.16 -4.02
C LEU A 102 -4.76 -2.27 -2.91
N THR A 103 -5.87 -2.92 -3.22
CA THR A 103 -6.99 -3.12 -2.27
C THR A 103 -6.56 -4.04 -1.11
N HIS A 104 -5.77 -5.08 -1.40
CA HIS A 104 -5.19 -5.96 -0.39
C HIS A 104 -4.17 -5.26 0.53
N HIS A 105 -3.35 -4.37 -0.03
CA HIS A 105 -2.42 -3.57 0.78
C HIS A 105 -3.15 -2.60 1.70
N THR A 106 -4.17 -1.91 1.17
CA THR A 106 -4.98 -0.96 1.94
C THR A 106 -5.64 -1.65 3.14
N THR A 107 -6.25 -2.82 2.93
CA THR A 107 -6.88 -3.59 4.02
C THR A 107 -5.87 -4.13 5.05
N ARG A 108 -4.66 -4.52 4.65
CA ARG A 108 -3.59 -4.93 5.57
C ARG A 108 -3.09 -3.78 6.43
N THR A 109 -2.90 -2.60 5.85
CA THR A 109 -2.48 -1.38 6.57
C THR A 109 -3.50 -0.95 7.61
N HIS A 110 -4.80 -1.14 7.33
CA HIS A 110 -5.87 -0.80 8.28
C HIS A 110 -6.09 -1.82 9.40
N ARG A 111 -5.47 -3.00 9.34
CA ARG A 111 -5.57 -4.02 10.40
C ARG A 111 -4.49 -3.82 11.46
N THR A 112 -4.56 -2.72 12.21
CA THR A 112 -3.97 -2.68 13.55
C THR A 112 -4.69 -3.73 14.43
N PRO A 113 -3.97 -4.56 15.20
CA PRO A 113 -4.61 -5.34 16.24
C PRO A 113 -5.11 -4.35 17.27
N ASN A 114 -6.41 -4.07 17.24
CA ASN A 114 -7.09 -3.40 18.33
C ASN A 114 -7.01 -4.38 19.51
N ALA A 115 -5.89 -4.37 20.24
CA ALA A 115 -5.76 -5.09 21.49
C ALA A 115 -6.79 -4.43 22.43
N PRO A 116 -7.85 -5.13 22.85
CA PRO A 116 -8.73 -4.57 23.83
C PRO A 116 -7.87 -4.39 25.09
N TYR A 117 -7.82 -3.16 25.59
CA TYR A 117 -7.30 -2.88 26.92
C TYR A 117 -8.09 -3.75 27.90
N ASP A 118 -7.51 -4.89 28.30
CA ASP A 118 -8.05 -5.71 29.36
C ASP A 118 -7.81 -4.93 30.65
N GLY A 119 -8.89 -4.34 31.14
CA GLY A 119 -8.90 -3.49 32.31
C GLY A 119 -8.54 -4.30 33.55
N LEU A 120 -7.29 -4.19 34.00
CA LEU A 120 -6.96 -4.48 35.40
C LEU A 120 -7.19 -3.23 36.25
N CYS A 121 -8.39 -3.14 36.80
CA CYS A 121 -8.62 -2.50 38.09
C CYS A 121 -7.90 -3.33 39.16
N LEU A 122 -6.70 -2.91 39.57
CA LEU A 122 -6.16 -3.30 40.87
C LEU A 122 -6.73 -2.35 41.92
N VAL A 123 -7.86 -2.74 42.48
CA VAL A 123 -8.32 -2.30 43.80
C VAL A 123 -8.33 -3.54 44.70
N ALA A 124 -7.36 -3.60 45.62
CA ALA A 124 -7.30 -4.37 46.87
C ALA A 124 -5.84 -4.30 47.34
N ALA A 125 -5.49 -3.97 48.59
CA ALA A 125 -6.22 -3.66 49.81
C ALA A 125 -5.34 -2.73 50.67
#